data_AF-A0A1A8MBD8-F1
#
_entry.id   AF-A0A1A8MBD8-F1
#
_cell.length_a   1.000
_cell.length_b   1.000
_cell.length_c   1.000
_cell.angle_alpha   90.00
_cell.angle_beta   90.00
_cell.angle_gamma   90.00
#
_symmetry.space_group_name_H-M   'P 1'
#
loop_
_entity.id
_entity.type
_entity.pdbx_description
1 polymer ?
#
loop_
_entity_poly.entity_id
_entity_poly.type
_entity_poly.pdbx_seq_one_letter_code
_entity_poly.pdbx_strand_id
1 'polypeptide(L)'
;LVATGPLTNLAVAVQLDPSFPKKLKALCIMGGNTDSRGNTTACGEFNFVADPEAAYIVLDRYNCPTYIAAWEFSCRSSLPWSFCDEWLAQKTAKAEFVRKISTLSMKKARSPEYQKEITAGKGFNPCDVFALAAAVDDGFITESEEVAVTVELNGKHTRGMMVLDYMELLKKDHKVFIMKTMDLEKLKKMLMKAVM
;
A
#
# COMPACT_ATOMS: atom_id res chain seq x y z
N LEU A 1 4.79 -11.00 6.14
CA LEU A 1 4.32 -9.94 7.05
C LEU A 1 3.60 -8.90 6.22
N VAL A 2 2.46 -8.38 6.68
CA VAL A 2 1.72 -7.32 5.97
C VAL A 2 1.68 -6.08 6.85
N ALA A 3 2.11 -4.94 6.31
CA ALA A 3 2.14 -3.65 6.99
C ALA A 3 1.25 -2.66 6.24
N THR A 4 0.13 -2.28 6.85
CA THR A 4 -0.87 -1.37 6.27
C THR A 4 -1.02 -0.08 7.09
N GLY A 5 -0.04 0.20 7.94
CA GLY A 5 0.04 1.40 8.77
C GLY A 5 1.48 1.94 8.80
N PRO A 6 1.75 2.97 9.60
CA PRO A 6 3.10 3.49 9.81
C PRO A 6 4.06 2.37 10.26
N LEU A 7 5.30 2.42 9.77
CA LEU A 7 6.25 1.31 9.86
C LEU A 7 7.01 1.23 11.19
N THR A 8 6.61 2.02 12.18
CA THR A 8 7.26 2.16 13.51
C THR A 8 7.53 0.82 14.17
N ASN A 9 6.53 -0.08 14.21
CA ASN A 9 6.68 -1.38 14.86
C ASN A 9 7.77 -2.25 14.19
N LEU A 10 7.88 -2.19 12.86
CA LEU A 10 8.89 -2.93 12.11
C LEU A 10 10.28 -2.32 12.31
N ALA A 11 10.39 -0.99 12.34
CA ALA A 11 11.64 -0.31 12.65
C ALA A 11 12.14 -0.67 14.07
N VAL A 12 11.25 -0.66 15.06
CA VAL A 12 11.59 -1.12 16.42
C VAL A 12 11.98 -2.59 16.43
N ALA A 13 11.24 -3.46 15.74
CA ALA A 13 11.51 -4.89 15.70
C ALA A 13 12.92 -5.22 15.15
N VAL A 14 13.34 -4.56 14.06
CA VAL A 14 14.68 -4.81 13.48
C VAL A 14 15.81 -4.22 14.32
N GLN A 15 15.53 -3.20 15.13
CA GLN A 15 16.51 -2.67 16.09
C GLN A 15 16.68 -3.61 17.29
N LEU A 16 15.61 -4.26 17.74
CA LEU A 16 15.65 -5.25 18.82
C LEU A 16 16.23 -6.59 18.36
N ASP A 17 15.91 -7.01 17.13
CA ASP A 17 16.43 -8.23 16.51
C ASP A 17 16.84 -7.96 15.05
N PRO A 18 18.13 -7.63 14.80
CA PRO A 18 18.64 -7.40 13.44
C PRO A 18 18.52 -8.61 12.51
N SER A 19 18.29 -9.82 13.04
CA SER A 19 18.07 -11.02 12.23
C SER A 19 16.61 -11.18 11.77
N PHE A 20 15.68 -10.40 12.35
CA PHE A 20 14.24 -10.53 12.11
C PHE A 20 13.86 -10.52 10.62
N PRO A 21 14.39 -9.61 9.77
CA PRO A 21 14.02 -9.61 8.35
C PRO A 21 14.32 -10.92 7.63
N LYS A 22 15.41 -11.61 8.01
CA LYS A 22 15.79 -12.91 7.42
C LYS A 22 14.81 -14.03 7.76
N LYS A 23 13.96 -13.84 8.78
CA LYS A 23 12.92 -14.79 9.19
C LYS A 23 11.62 -14.60 8.40
N LEU A 24 11.50 -13.52 7.63
CA LEU A 24 10.32 -13.24 6.83
C LEU A 24 10.44 -13.88 5.45
N LYS A 25 9.43 -14.66 5.06
CA LYS A 25 9.28 -15.12 3.66
C LYS A 25 9.16 -13.94 2.71
N ALA A 26 8.35 -12.94 3.10
CA ALA A 26 8.15 -11.70 2.37
C ALA A 26 7.54 -10.63 3.29
N LEU A 27 7.69 -9.37 2.89
CA LEU A 27 7.05 -8.19 3.47
C LEU A 27 6.15 -7.54 2.40
N CYS A 28 4.89 -7.27 2.73
CA CYS A 28 3.96 -6.55 1.86
C CYS A 28 3.55 -5.25 2.56
N ILE A 29 3.81 -4.12 1.92
CA ILE A 29 3.57 -2.79 2.48
C ILE A 29 2.47 -2.10 1.66
N MET A 30 1.48 -1.52 2.34
CA MET A 30 0.68 -0.45 1.76
C MET A 30 1.27 0.87 2.22
N GLY A 31 1.76 1.66 1.28
CA GLY A 31 2.28 2.98 1.56
C GLY A 31 3.33 3.44 0.57
N GLY A 32 3.79 4.66 0.77
CA GLY A 32 4.72 5.32 -0.13
C GLY A 32 4.05 5.71 -1.45
N ASN A 33 4.83 6.36 -2.30
CA ASN A 33 4.36 6.92 -3.56
C ASN A 33 5.44 6.85 -4.63
N THR A 34 5.03 6.77 -5.89
CA THR A 34 5.97 6.63 -7.03
C THR A 34 6.11 7.90 -7.85
N ASP A 35 5.06 8.73 -7.88
CA ASP A 35 4.93 9.83 -8.84
C ASP A 35 5.07 11.19 -8.13
N SER A 36 5.63 11.20 -6.92
CA SER A 36 5.68 12.37 -6.01
C SER A 36 4.29 12.96 -5.71
N ARG A 37 3.24 12.14 -5.82
CA ARG A 37 1.85 12.52 -5.52
C ARG A 37 1.48 12.05 -4.11
N GLY A 38 1.33 12.98 -3.18
CA GLY A 38 0.93 12.66 -1.81
C GLY A 38 -0.59 12.65 -1.61
N ASN A 39 -1.03 11.99 -0.54
CA ASN A 39 -2.39 12.10 0.01
C ASN A 39 -2.43 12.80 1.37
N THR A 40 -1.26 13.13 1.94
CA THR A 40 -1.11 13.77 3.25
C THR A 40 -0.31 15.06 3.17
N THR A 41 0.83 15.03 2.48
CA THR A 41 1.58 16.24 2.08
C THR A 41 1.56 16.37 0.57
N ALA A 42 2.20 17.41 0.02
CA ALA A 42 2.26 17.60 -1.43
C ALA A 42 2.82 16.38 -2.17
N CYS A 43 3.75 15.64 -1.55
CA CYS A 43 4.45 14.52 -2.17
C CYS A 43 4.67 13.32 -1.23
N GLY A 44 3.94 13.24 -0.12
CA GLY A 44 4.05 12.16 0.85
C GLY A 44 2.74 11.42 1.05
N GLU A 45 2.82 10.10 1.05
CA GLU A 45 1.73 9.19 1.43
C GLU A 45 1.63 9.07 2.96
N PHE A 46 0.42 8.95 3.49
CA PHE A 46 0.09 8.94 4.91
C PHE A 46 0.99 8.04 5.78
N ASN A 47 1.11 6.75 5.48
CA ASN A 47 1.87 5.81 6.31
C ASN A 47 3.36 6.18 6.38
N PHE A 48 3.92 6.66 5.28
CA PHE A 48 5.32 7.09 5.21
C PHE A 48 5.54 8.47 5.84
N VAL A 49 4.57 9.38 5.74
CA VAL A 49 4.62 10.71 6.38
C VAL A 49 4.47 10.62 7.89
N ALA A 50 3.66 9.67 8.37
CA ALA A 50 3.40 9.49 9.79
C ALA A 50 4.66 9.11 10.58
N ASP A 51 5.56 8.31 9.98
CA ASP A 51 6.86 7.98 10.57
C ASP A 51 7.93 7.76 9.45
N PRO A 52 8.50 8.86 8.91
CA PRO A 52 9.47 8.80 7.82
C PRO A 52 10.75 8.05 8.21
N GLU A 53 11.21 8.22 9.46
CA GLU A 53 12.39 7.53 9.99
C GLU A 53 12.17 6.02 10.02
N ALA A 54 11.01 5.55 10.48
CA ALA A 54 10.70 4.13 10.47
C ALA A 54 10.61 3.58 9.04
N ALA A 55 10.00 4.32 8.11
CA ALA A 55 9.94 3.91 6.71
C ALA A 55 11.34 3.81 6.09
N TYR A 56 12.23 4.78 6.36
CA TYR A 56 13.63 4.73 5.97
C TYR A 56 14.33 3.49 6.53
N ILE A 57 14.21 3.24 7.84
CA ILE A 57 14.83 2.09 8.51
C ILE A 57 14.34 0.78 7.89
N VAL A 58 13.03 0.63 7.65
CA VAL A 58 12.47 -0.59 7.09
C VAL A 58 12.98 -0.83 5.68
N LEU A 59 12.95 0.17 4.80
CA LEU A 59 13.42 0.05 3.41
C LEU A 59 14.95 -0.08 3.28
N ASP A 60 15.70 0.23 4.34
CA ASP A 60 17.15 0.02 4.39
C ASP A 60 17.51 -1.36 4.97
N ARG A 61 16.79 -1.82 5.99
CA ARG A 61 17.21 -2.97 6.81
C ARG A 61 16.45 -4.26 6.50
N TYR A 62 15.28 -4.19 5.87
CA TYR A 62 14.50 -5.38 5.52
C TYR A 62 14.84 -5.88 4.12
N ASN A 63 15.80 -6.80 4.04
CA ASN A 63 16.30 -7.36 2.78
C ASN A 63 15.57 -8.63 2.29
N CYS A 64 14.47 -9.03 2.95
CA CYS A 64 13.57 -10.05 2.42
C CYS A 64 12.81 -9.51 1.19
N PRO A 65 12.22 -10.37 0.34
CA PRO A 65 11.33 -9.93 -0.73
C PRO A 65 10.27 -8.96 -0.20
N THR A 66 10.28 -7.72 -0.69
CA THR A 66 9.42 -6.64 -0.21
C THR A 66 8.57 -6.11 -1.36
N TYR A 67 7.26 -6.22 -1.23
CA TYR A 67 6.28 -5.77 -2.20
C TYR A 67 5.57 -4.52 -1.68
N ILE A 68 5.46 -3.47 -2.49
CA ILE A 68 4.86 -2.20 -2.10
C ILE A 68 3.65 -1.91 -2.99
N ALA A 69 2.47 -1.88 -2.37
CA ALA A 69 1.25 -1.31 -2.93
C ALA A 69 1.25 0.20 -2.68
N ALA A 70 1.93 0.95 -3.56
CA ALA A 70 2.04 2.40 -3.45
C ALA A 70 0.68 3.10 -3.64
N TRP A 71 0.58 4.35 -3.18
CA TRP A 71 -0.67 5.13 -3.26
C TRP A 71 -1.24 5.20 -4.67
N GLU A 72 -0.42 5.50 -5.67
CA GLU A 72 -0.88 5.66 -7.05
C GLU A 72 -1.35 4.34 -7.67
N PHE A 73 -0.71 3.22 -7.32
CA PHE A 73 -1.21 1.90 -7.68
C PHE A 73 -2.59 1.66 -7.06
N SER A 74 -2.76 1.93 -5.77
CA SER A 74 -4.06 1.76 -5.10
C SER A 74 -5.18 2.58 -5.76
N CYS A 75 -4.88 3.82 -6.17
CA CYS A 75 -5.81 4.70 -6.86
C CYS A 75 -6.23 4.10 -8.21
N ARG A 76 -5.26 3.75 -9.06
CA ARG A 76 -5.51 3.13 -10.38
C ARG A 76 -6.30 1.82 -10.26
N SER A 77 -6.12 1.10 -9.17
CA SER A 77 -6.75 -0.20 -8.88
C SER A 77 -8.09 -0.12 -8.14
N SER A 78 -8.69 1.07 -8.04
CA SER A 78 -9.98 1.28 -7.35
C SER A 78 -11.06 0.28 -7.80
N LEU A 79 -11.77 -0.27 -6.82
CA LEU A 79 -12.90 -1.18 -7.05
C LEU A 79 -14.09 -0.43 -7.66
N PRO A 80 -14.67 -0.93 -8.78
CA PRO A 80 -15.88 -0.34 -9.34
C PRO A 80 -16.99 -0.26 -8.29
N TRP A 81 -17.72 0.87 -8.25
CA TRP A 81 -18.82 1.04 -7.30
C TRP A 81 -19.90 -0.04 -7.45
N SER A 82 -20.20 -0.46 -8.69
CA SER A 82 -21.13 -1.56 -8.96
C SER A 82 -20.72 -2.86 -8.28
N PHE A 83 -19.42 -3.20 -8.31
CA PHE A 83 -18.91 -4.36 -7.58
C PHE A 83 -19.04 -4.18 -6.07
N CYS A 84 -18.73 -2.99 -5.53
CA CYS A 84 -18.88 -2.73 -4.10
C CYS A 84 -20.33 -2.91 -3.64
N ASP A 85 -21.30 -2.48 -4.45
CA ASP A 85 -22.72 -2.62 -4.16
C ASP A 85 -23.11 -4.12 -4.12
N GLU A 86 -22.67 -4.91 -5.10
CA GLU A 86 -22.90 -6.37 -5.12
C GLU A 86 -22.22 -7.11 -3.96
N TRP A 87 -20.98 -6.73 -3.67
CA TRP A 87 -20.16 -7.31 -2.60
C TRP A 87 -20.76 -7.08 -1.21
N LEU A 88 -21.27 -5.87 -0.97
CA LEU A 88 -21.87 -5.52 0.32
C LEU A 88 -23.35 -5.88 0.45
N ALA A 89 -24.01 -6.24 -0.66
CA ALA A 89 -25.39 -6.72 -0.67
C ALA A 89 -25.53 -8.20 -0.26
N GLN A 90 -24.43 -8.93 -0.06
CA GLN A 90 -24.47 -10.32 0.38
C GLN A 90 -25.19 -10.45 1.73
N LYS A 91 -26.07 -11.44 1.87
CA LYS A 91 -26.92 -11.64 3.05
C LYS A 91 -26.19 -12.42 4.14
N THR A 92 -25.02 -11.94 4.56
CA THR A 92 -24.20 -12.55 5.61
C THR A 92 -23.83 -11.52 6.69
N ALA A 93 -23.56 -12.00 7.91
CA ALA A 93 -23.10 -11.14 9.00
C ALA A 93 -21.77 -10.43 8.68
N LYS A 94 -20.88 -11.10 7.92
CA LYS A 94 -19.60 -10.53 7.49
C LYS A 94 -19.80 -9.37 6.53
N ALA A 95 -20.64 -9.53 5.51
CA ALA A 95 -20.93 -8.46 4.55
C ALA A 95 -21.60 -7.27 5.25
N GLU A 96 -22.53 -7.52 6.17
CA GLU A 96 -23.16 -6.46 6.97
C GLU A 96 -22.13 -5.71 7.83
N PHE A 97 -21.20 -6.43 8.46
CA PHE A 97 -20.12 -5.83 9.24
C PHE A 97 -19.22 -4.95 8.36
N VAL A 98 -18.73 -5.48 7.23
CA VAL A 98 -17.87 -4.73 6.29
C VAL A 98 -18.59 -3.48 5.81
N ARG A 99 -19.88 -3.58 5.43
CA ARG A 99 -20.69 -2.44 5.02
C ARG A 99 -20.77 -1.36 6.11
N LYS A 100 -20.98 -1.74 7.37
CA LYS A 100 -21.06 -0.79 8.49
C LYS A 100 -19.74 -0.04 8.68
N ILE A 101 -18.61 -0.76 8.72
CA ILE A 101 -17.30 -0.13 8.96
C ILE A 101 -16.82 0.68 7.75
N SER A 102 -17.22 0.33 6.53
CA SER A 102 -16.79 1.03 5.31
C SER A 102 -17.65 2.25 4.98
N THR A 103 -18.82 2.43 5.60
CA THR A 103 -19.81 3.46 5.23
C THR A 103 -19.20 4.87 5.19
N LEU A 104 -18.43 5.24 6.21
CA LEU A 104 -17.80 6.56 6.28
C LEU A 104 -16.72 6.73 5.21
N SER A 105 -15.86 5.73 5.02
CA SER A 105 -14.80 5.75 4.00
C SER A 105 -15.38 5.80 2.59
N MET A 106 -16.48 5.07 2.33
CA MET A 106 -17.17 5.09 1.04
C MET A 106 -17.87 6.43 0.78
N LYS A 107 -18.39 7.09 1.82
CA LYS A 107 -18.93 8.45 1.72
C LYS A 107 -17.81 9.45 1.42
N LYS A 108 -16.69 9.39 2.17
CA LYS A 108 -15.51 10.23 1.94
C LYS A 108 -14.95 10.02 0.54
N ALA A 109 -14.89 8.78 0.07
CA ALA A 109 -14.38 8.45 -1.26
C ALA A 109 -15.15 9.12 -2.41
N ARG A 110 -16.40 9.54 -2.17
CA ARG A 110 -17.22 10.29 -3.14
C ARG A 110 -17.16 11.81 -2.96
N SER A 111 -16.44 12.31 -1.96
CA SER A 111 -16.36 13.75 -1.68
C SER A 111 -15.39 14.45 -2.65
N PRO A 112 -15.65 15.72 -3.02
CA PRO A 112 -14.74 16.48 -3.89
C PRO A 112 -13.32 16.61 -3.34
N GLU A 113 -13.15 16.61 -2.01
CA GLU A 113 -11.87 16.71 -1.34
C GLU A 113 -11.03 15.45 -1.57
N TYR A 114 -11.61 14.27 -1.34
CA TYR A 114 -10.91 13.01 -1.57
C TYR A 114 -10.55 12.82 -3.05
N GLN A 115 -11.40 13.28 -3.97
CA GLN A 115 -11.12 13.22 -5.41
C GLN A 115 -9.89 14.05 -5.82
N LYS A 116 -9.40 14.99 -4.98
CA LYS A 116 -8.13 15.68 -5.20
C LYS A 116 -6.91 14.83 -4.80
N GLU A 117 -7.08 13.94 -3.81
CA GLU A 117 -6.04 13.02 -3.31
C GLU A 117 -5.80 11.87 -4.31
N ILE A 118 -6.87 11.41 -4.97
CA ILE A 118 -6.82 10.33 -5.96
C ILE A 118 -6.05 10.76 -7.21
N THR A 119 -5.16 9.88 -7.69
CA THR A 119 -4.37 10.11 -8.92
C THR A 119 -5.01 9.53 -10.18
N ALA A 120 -5.86 8.51 -10.02
CA ALA A 120 -6.58 7.83 -11.08
C ALA A 120 -7.68 6.91 -10.50
N GLY A 121 -8.54 6.36 -11.35
CA GLY A 121 -9.59 5.43 -10.95
C GLY A 121 -10.92 6.12 -10.61
N LYS A 122 -12.02 5.36 -10.74
CA LYS A 122 -13.39 5.83 -10.49
C LYS A 122 -14.13 4.77 -9.69
N GLY A 123 -13.84 4.71 -8.39
CA GLY A 123 -14.32 3.62 -7.54
C GLY A 123 -13.99 3.80 -6.08
N PHE A 124 -14.22 2.76 -5.29
CA PHE A 124 -13.73 2.68 -3.92
C PHE A 124 -12.27 2.25 -3.92
N ASN A 125 -11.40 3.00 -3.23
CA ASN A 125 -10.01 2.62 -3.03
C ASN A 125 -9.80 2.05 -1.62
N PRO A 126 -9.91 0.72 -1.40
CA PRO A 126 -9.52 0.10 -0.15
C PRO A 126 -8.02 -0.21 -0.16
N CYS A 127 -7.18 0.83 -0.05
CA CYS A 127 -5.73 0.74 -0.29
C CYS A 127 -5.03 -0.44 0.41
N ASP A 128 -5.37 -0.73 1.65
CA ASP A 128 -4.76 -1.79 2.46
C ASP A 128 -5.01 -3.20 1.90
N VAL A 129 -6.14 -3.39 1.19
CA VAL A 129 -6.54 -4.69 0.64
C VAL A 129 -5.52 -5.19 -0.38
N PHE A 130 -4.85 -4.31 -1.11
CA PHE A 130 -3.90 -4.75 -2.14
C PHE A 130 -2.64 -5.38 -1.54
N ALA A 131 -2.10 -4.83 -0.45
CA ALA A 131 -0.99 -5.45 0.27
C ALA A 131 -1.41 -6.79 0.91
N LEU A 132 -2.66 -6.89 1.39
CA LEU A 132 -3.20 -8.13 1.93
C LEU A 132 -3.39 -9.19 0.84
N ALA A 133 -3.92 -8.82 -0.33
CA ALA A 133 -4.10 -9.71 -1.46
C ALA A 133 -2.75 -10.31 -1.92
N ALA A 134 -1.69 -9.48 -1.96
CA ALA A 134 -0.33 -9.93 -2.26
C ALA A 134 0.19 -11.00 -1.31
N ALA A 135 -0.12 -10.86 -0.03
CA ALA A 135 0.32 -11.81 0.98
C ALA A 135 -0.48 -13.13 0.93
N VAL A 136 -1.73 -13.08 0.47
CA VAL A 136 -2.60 -14.26 0.33
C VAL A 136 -2.23 -15.07 -0.92
N ASP A 137 -2.07 -14.38 -2.06
CA ASP A 137 -1.77 -14.99 -3.35
C ASP A 137 -1.15 -13.92 -4.26
N ASP A 138 0.18 -13.92 -4.32
CA ASP A 138 1.01 -12.99 -5.09
C ASP A 138 0.76 -13.08 -6.60
N GLY A 139 0.18 -14.18 -7.09
CA GLY A 139 -0.29 -14.30 -8.46
C GLY A 139 -1.47 -13.39 -8.81
N PHE A 140 -1.93 -12.52 -7.90
CA PHE A 140 -2.80 -11.40 -8.24
C PHE A 140 -2.02 -10.21 -8.83
N ILE A 141 -0.70 -10.12 -8.60
CA ILE A 141 0.18 -9.10 -9.19
C ILE A 141 0.49 -9.53 -10.61
N THR A 142 0.03 -8.76 -11.60
CA THR A 142 0.29 -9.05 -13.02
C THR A 142 1.54 -8.36 -13.53
N GLU A 143 1.94 -7.25 -12.89
CA GLU A 143 3.16 -6.52 -13.21
C GLU A 143 3.71 -5.82 -11.97
N SER A 144 5.01 -5.89 -11.80
CA SER A 144 5.78 -5.14 -10.80
C SER A 144 7.11 -4.71 -11.40
N GLU A 145 7.65 -3.61 -10.92
CA GLU A 145 9.03 -3.22 -11.20
C GLU A 145 9.92 -3.45 -9.97
N GLU A 146 11.17 -3.80 -10.20
CA GLU A 146 12.17 -3.94 -9.15
C GLU A 146 13.09 -2.72 -9.13
N VAL A 147 13.09 -1.97 -8.03
CA VAL A 147 13.82 -0.70 -7.93
C VAL A 147 14.36 -0.47 -6.51
N ALA A 148 15.53 0.16 -6.40
CA ALA A 148 16.05 0.59 -5.12
C ALA A 148 15.28 1.81 -4.63
N VAL A 149 14.95 1.84 -3.33
CA VAL A 149 14.17 2.92 -2.74
C VAL A 149 14.80 3.46 -1.45
N THR A 150 14.48 4.71 -1.14
CA THR A 150 14.76 5.36 0.14
C THR A 150 13.61 6.31 0.52
N VAL A 151 13.70 6.95 1.68
CA VAL A 151 12.74 7.95 2.15
C VAL A 151 13.47 9.26 2.44
N GLU A 152 12.90 10.38 1.98
CA GLU A 152 13.41 11.72 2.30
C GLU A 152 13.06 12.10 3.74
N LEU A 153 14.06 12.51 4.53
CA LEU A 153 13.91 12.81 5.96
C LEU A 153 14.06 14.30 6.29
N ASN A 154 14.73 15.09 5.45
CA ASN A 154 15.19 16.43 5.79
C ASN A 154 14.53 17.54 4.95
N GLY A 155 14.00 17.20 3.77
CA GLY A 155 13.44 18.18 2.84
C GLY A 155 12.24 18.96 3.40
N LYS A 156 12.25 20.29 3.23
CA LYS A 156 11.16 21.19 3.68
C LYS A 156 9.78 20.82 3.12
N HIS A 157 9.75 20.40 1.86
CA HIS A 157 8.51 20.06 1.15
C HIS A 157 8.40 18.56 0.84
N THR A 158 9.50 17.81 1.00
CA THR A 158 9.63 16.43 0.53
C THR A 158 9.80 15.39 1.64
N ARG A 159 9.85 15.78 2.90
CA ARG A 159 9.91 14.84 4.02
C ARG A 159 8.75 13.81 3.97
N GLY A 160 9.09 12.53 4.07
CA GLY A 160 8.17 11.40 3.97
C GLY A 160 7.91 10.90 2.54
N MET A 161 8.50 11.53 1.52
CA MET A 161 8.45 11.03 0.15
C MET A 161 9.29 9.76 0.01
N MET A 162 8.73 8.74 -0.67
CA MET A 162 9.52 7.60 -1.12
C MET A 162 10.24 7.97 -2.42
N VAL A 163 11.56 7.80 -2.44
CA VAL A 163 12.42 8.12 -3.58
C VAL A 163 12.81 6.82 -4.28
N LEU A 164 12.56 6.73 -5.59
CA LEU A 164 12.92 5.59 -6.43
C LEU A 164 14.22 5.91 -7.18
N ASP A 165 15.23 5.07 -7.04
CA ASP A 165 16.57 5.28 -7.59
C ASP A 165 16.79 4.48 -8.89
N TYR A 166 16.15 4.93 -9.97
CA TYR A 166 16.31 4.33 -11.31
C TYR A 166 17.70 4.57 -11.92
N MET A 167 18.45 5.54 -11.40
CA MET A 167 19.81 5.87 -11.87
C MET A 167 20.90 5.13 -11.09
N GLU A 168 20.52 4.31 -10.10
CA GLU A 168 21.42 3.53 -9.25
C GLU A 168 22.47 4.38 -8.50
N LEU A 169 22.13 5.63 -8.16
CA LEU A 169 23.01 6.58 -7.48
C LEU A 169 23.21 6.25 -6.00
N LEU A 170 22.23 5.61 -5.37
CA LEU A 170 22.28 5.20 -3.96
C LEU A 170 23.12 3.95 -3.75
N LYS A 171 23.48 3.23 -4.82
CA LYS A 171 24.31 2.00 -4.79
C LYS A 171 23.80 0.98 -3.77
N LYS A 172 22.48 0.82 -3.68
CA LYS A 172 21.84 -0.17 -2.80
C LYS A 172 21.80 -1.53 -3.51
N ASP A 173 22.25 -2.57 -2.82
CA ASP A 173 22.19 -3.95 -3.31
C ASP A 173 20.76 -4.53 -3.27
N HIS A 174 19.92 -4.02 -2.37
CA HIS A 174 18.54 -4.46 -2.21
C HIS A 174 17.56 -3.57 -2.96
N LYS A 175 16.68 -4.20 -3.73
CA LYS A 175 15.56 -3.59 -4.45
C LYS A 175 14.23 -4.13 -3.92
N VAL A 176 13.17 -3.35 -4.08
CA VAL A 176 11.80 -3.73 -3.71
C VAL A 176 10.95 -3.90 -4.97
N PHE A 177 9.87 -4.67 -4.87
CA PHE A 177 8.88 -4.86 -5.92
C PHE A 177 7.76 -3.83 -5.77
N ILE A 178 7.76 -2.80 -6.61
CA ILE A 178 6.67 -1.83 -6.68
C ILE A 178 5.56 -2.41 -7.57
N MET A 179 4.37 -2.57 -7.02
CA MET A 179 3.22 -3.09 -7.77
C MET A 179 2.77 -2.08 -8.84
N LYS A 180 2.61 -2.53 -10.09
CA LYS A 180 2.17 -1.69 -11.21
C LYS A 180 0.76 -2.03 -11.66
N THR A 181 0.44 -3.31 -11.83
CA THR A 181 -0.89 -3.79 -12.24
C THR A 181 -1.27 -5.07 -11.49
N MET A 182 -2.57 -5.37 -11.48
CA MET A 182 -3.13 -6.54 -10.80
C MET A 182 -4.35 -7.12 -11.51
N ASP A 183 -4.64 -8.40 -11.26
CA ASP A 183 -5.85 -9.08 -11.71
C ASP A 183 -7.06 -8.69 -10.83
N LEU A 184 -7.83 -7.72 -11.33
CA LEU A 184 -9.02 -7.20 -10.64
C LEU A 184 -10.09 -8.28 -10.43
N GLU A 185 -10.27 -9.20 -11.36
CA GLU A 185 -11.29 -10.25 -11.22
C GLU A 185 -10.89 -11.27 -10.16
N LYS A 186 -9.60 -11.60 -10.07
CA LYS A 186 -9.06 -12.42 -8.98
C LYS A 186 -9.24 -11.73 -7.63
N LEU A 187 -8.96 -10.42 -7.54
CA LEU A 187 -9.20 -9.65 -6.31
C LEU A 187 -10.70 -9.66 -5.92
N LYS A 188 -11.60 -9.40 -6.87
CA LYS A 188 -13.06 -9.45 -6.62
C LYS A 188 -13.50 -10.81 -6.07
N LYS A 189 -12.99 -11.90 -6.63
CA LYS A 189 -13.26 -13.27 -6.14
C LYS A 189 -12.77 -13.47 -4.71
N MET A 190 -11.59 -12.98 -4.36
CA MET A 190 -11.07 -13.04 -2.98
C MET A 190 -11.99 -12.29 -2.01
N LEU A 191 -12.40 -11.07 -2.37
CA LEU A 191 -13.28 -10.24 -1.54
C LEU A 191 -14.68 -10.85 -1.37
N MET A 192 -15.27 -11.37 -2.45
CA MET A 192 -16.55 -12.09 -2.37
C MET A 192 -16.45 -13.31 -1.45
N LYS A 193 -15.41 -14.14 -1.63
CA LYS A 193 -15.17 -15.30 -0.77
C LYS A 193 -14.98 -14.93 0.70
N ALA A 194 -14.41 -13.77 1.01
CA ALA A 194 -14.17 -13.32 2.37
C ALA A 194 -15.48 -13.01 3.13
N VAL A 195 -16.54 -12.59 2.43
CA VAL A 195 -17.82 -12.23 3.04
C VAL A 195 -18.91 -13.28 2.88
N MET A 196 -18.74 -14.26 1.98
CA MET A 196 -19.56 -15.47 1.96
C MET A 196 -19.32 -16.32 3.23
#